data_AF-A0A381KLV1-F1
#
_entry.id   AF-A0A381KLV1-F1
#
_cell.length_a   1.000
_cell.length_b   1.000
_cell.length_c   1.000
_cell.angle_alpha   90.00
_cell.angle_beta   90.00
_cell.angle_gamma   90.00
#
_symmetry.space_group_name_H-M   'P 1'
#
loop_
_entity.id
_entity.type
_entity.pdbx_description
1 polymer ?
#
loop_
_entity_poly.entity_id
_entity_poly.type
_entity_poly.pdbx_seq_one_letter_code
_entity_poly.pdbx_strand_id
1 'polypeptide(L)'
;MKKIYGEKIKAVVFDWAGTTVDYGCFAPLNVFIEIFKRRGIDVTMEEARKPMGKLKIDHIREMCEMDRIKNIWSDKFGKVPTEDDVNELYAEFEPMLFETLEEYTTPIPHVVETIEKLRKNGLKIGSTTGYTREMMNIVEPNAAKKGYSPDFLVTPSEVSQGRPYPWMCYKNAEALGVSPMSSMVKVGDTISDVKEGVNAGMWSVAVIKGSSELGLTQEEVENMDKEELKAKMSIVSKKFKEAGAHFVIETMAELEDILIKIENETIKSDFVPENDYILLTPGPLSTTKSVRASMLKDWCTWDVEYNNLVQDVRRRLVSLATQNTDKYTSVLMQGSGTFSVEAIIGSTISKDGKLLVIANGAYGKRMKDICNYLNIQFVDCTFKDIEAVDLNVVENLLKENKDITHISMVHCETTTGRLNPIQEVGKLAKEYNKIYIV
;
A
#
# COMPACT_ATOMS: atom_id res chain seq x y z
N MET A 1 33.68 -2.28 9.94
CA MET A 1 32.67 -3.08 10.68
C MET A 1 31.83 -3.82 9.65
N LYS A 2 31.88 -5.16 9.63
CA LYS A 2 30.99 -5.97 8.78
C LYS A 2 29.56 -5.78 9.31
N LYS A 3 28.67 -5.16 8.52
CA LYS A 3 27.23 -5.25 8.77
C LYS A 3 26.85 -6.73 8.74
N ILE A 4 26.18 -7.21 9.78
CA ILE A 4 25.64 -8.57 9.81
C ILE A 4 24.43 -8.52 8.88
N TYR A 5 24.56 -9.16 7.73
CA TYR A 5 23.54 -9.19 6.68
C TYR A 5 22.48 -10.27 6.99
N GLY A 6 21.20 -9.93 6.79
CA GLY A 6 20.06 -10.84 6.95
C GLY A 6 19.52 -10.93 8.38
N GLU A 7 18.99 -9.83 8.92
CA GLU A 7 18.39 -9.85 10.25
C GLU A 7 17.05 -10.60 10.24
N LYS A 8 17.05 -11.82 10.78
CA LYS A 8 15.82 -12.53 11.14
C LYS A 8 14.96 -11.70 12.08
N ILE A 9 13.65 -11.84 11.98
CA ILE A 9 12.73 -11.20 12.93
C ILE A 9 12.87 -11.92 14.27
N LYS A 10 13.05 -11.14 15.33
CA LYS A 10 13.31 -11.64 16.70
C LYS A 10 12.15 -11.39 17.65
N ALA A 11 11.32 -10.37 17.36
CA ALA A 11 10.17 -10.05 18.19
C ALA A 11 9.03 -9.43 17.39
N VAL A 12 7.82 -9.61 17.92
CA VAL A 12 6.62 -8.94 17.43
C VAL A 12 5.99 -8.18 18.59
N VAL A 13 5.66 -6.91 18.38
CA VAL A 13 5.03 -6.02 19.35
C VAL A 13 3.58 -5.79 18.90
N PHE A 14 2.63 -6.25 19.70
CA PHE A 14 1.21 -6.17 19.39
C PHE A 14 0.54 -4.98 20.08
N ASP A 15 -0.47 -4.42 19.43
CA ASP A 15 -1.50 -3.66 20.13
C ASP A 15 -2.53 -4.57 20.84
N TRP A 16 -3.35 -3.98 21.71
CA TRP A 16 -4.41 -4.65 22.45
C TRP A 16 -5.78 -4.57 21.77
N ALA A 17 -6.54 -3.49 22.00
CA ALA A 17 -7.95 -3.41 21.63
C ALA A 17 -8.14 -3.12 20.14
N GLY A 18 -8.71 -4.08 19.41
CA GLY A 18 -8.86 -4.08 17.96
C GLY A 18 -7.78 -4.89 17.22
N THR A 19 -6.72 -5.31 17.94
CA THR A 19 -5.62 -6.11 17.38
C THR A 19 -5.53 -7.51 17.99
N THR A 20 -5.49 -7.62 19.32
CA THR A 20 -5.38 -8.90 20.03
C THR A 20 -6.63 -9.24 20.84
N VAL A 21 -7.35 -8.25 21.36
CA VAL A 21 -8.62 -8.37 22.10
C VAL A 21 -9.62 -7.31 21.62
N ASP A 22 -10.87 -7.34 22.07
CA ASP A 22 -11.91 -6.35 21.76
C ASP A 22 -12.13 -6.15 20.24
N TYR A 23 -12.81 -7.11 19.60
CA TYR A 23 -13.09 -7.06 18.16
C TYR A 23 -13.89 -5.80 17.80
N GLY A 24 -13.31 -4.93 16.98
CA GLY A 24 -13.88 -3.65 16.55
C GLY A 24 -13.65 -2.50 17.53
N CYS A 25 -12.89 -2.71 18.61
CA CYS A 25 -12.50 -1.69 19.59
C CYS A 25 -13.72 -0.94 20.18
N PHE A 26 -14.69 -1.66 20.71
CA PHE A 26 -15.97 -1.07 21.17
C PHE A 26 -15.94 -0.61 22.62
N ALA A 27 -15.04 -1.16 23.47
CA ALA A 27 -14.98 -0.80 24.88
C ALA A 27 -14.83 0.72 25.12
N PRO A 28 -13.83 1.42 24.55
CA PRO A 28 -13.71 2.87 24.76
C PRO A 28 -14.76 3.65 23.96
N LEU A 29 -15.23 3.11 22.82
CA LEU A 29 -16.15 3.80 21.93
C LEU A 29 -17.49 4.11 22.61
N ASN A 30 -18.07 3.10 23.26
CA ASN A 30 -19.37 3.24 23.92
C ASN A 30 -19.31 4.27 25.05
N VAL A 31 -18.19 4.32 25.79
CA VAL A 31 -17.98 5.27 26.88
C VAL A 31 -17.80 6.70 26.36
N PHE A 32 -17.08 6.90 25.25
CA PHE A 32 -16.97 8.22 24.61
C PHE A 32 -18.34 8.75 24.20
N ILE A 33 -19.17 7.92 23.57
CA ILE A 33 -20.52 8.35 23.17
C ILE A 33 -21.35 8.73 24.41
N GLU A 34 -21.27 7.93 25.47
CA GLU A 34 -22.05 8.14 26.69
C GLU A 34 -21.64 9.42 27.45
N ILE A 35 -20.34 9.72 27.63
CA ILE A 35 -19.91 10.96 28.33
C ILE A 35 -20.40 12.22 27.61
N PHE A 36 -20.32 12.26 26.28
CA PHE A 36 -20.78 13.41 25.49
C PHE A 36 -22.31 13.49 25.52
N LYS A 37 -22.99 12.34 25.47
CA LYS A 37 -24.46 12.26 25.59
C LYS A 37 -24.96 12.72 26.96
N ARG A 38 -24.22 12.49 28.06
CA ARG A 38 -24.55 13.05 29.39
C ARG A 38 -24.43 14.56 29.45
N ARG A 39 -23.52 15.14 28.66
CA ARG A 39 -23.48 16.59 28.39
C ARG A 39 -24.50 17.02 27.32
N GLY A 40 -25.30 16.08 26.82
CA GLY A 40 -26.34 16.19 25.79
C GLY A 40 -25.79 16.67 24.45
N ILE A 41 -24.65 16.11 24.06
CA ILE A 41 -24.03 16.24 22.75
C ILE A 41 -24.05 14.86 22.10
N ASP A 42 -24.82 14.71 21.04
CA ASP A 42 -24.89 13.45 20.30
C ASP A 42 -23.70 13.36 19.31
N VAL A 43 -22.64 12.68 19.74
CA VAL A 43 -21.46 12.36 18.91
C VAL A 43 -21.73 11.13 18.03
N THR A 44 -21.21 11.14 16.81
CA THR A 44 -21.34 9.97 15.92
C THR A 44 -20.26 8.92 16.26
N MET A 45 -20.50 7.67 15.88
CA MET A 45 -19.47 6.62 16.03
C MET A 45 -18.21 6.95 15.22
N GLU A 46 -18.34 7.58 14.05
CA GLU A 46 -17.20 7.97 13.22
C GLU A 46 -16.31 9.01 13.92
N GLU A 47 -16.91 10.01 14.57
CA GLU A 47 -16.17 11.02 15.33
C GLU A 47 -15.47 10.43 16.54
N ALA A 48 -16.15 9.57 17.30
CA ALA A 48 -15.57 8.91 18.47
C ALA A 48 -14.50 7.87 18.09
N ARG A 49 -14.45 7.40 16.84
CA ARG A 49 -13.39 6.49 16.36
C ARG A 49 -12.17 7.22 15.81
N LYS A 50 -12.32 8.44 15.30
CA LYS A 50 -11.25 9.15 14.58
C LYS A 50 -9.94 9.29 15.38
N PRO A 51 -9.94 9.57 16.69
CA PRO A 51 -8.72 9.65 17.51
C PRO A 51 -8.29 8.32 18.16
N MET A 52 -8.79 7.16 17.69
CA MET A 52 -8.49 5.88 18.35
C MET A 52 -7.00 5.54 18.35
N GLY A 53 -6.56 4.87 19.42
CA GLY A 53 -5.15 4.51 19.66
C GLY A 53 -4.32 5.59 20.39
N LYS A 54 -4.86 6.80 20.58
CA LYS A 54 -4.25 7.82 21.46
C LYS A 54 -4.52 7.55 22.94
N LEU A 55 -3.81 8.28 23.80
CA LEU A 55 -4.15 8.44 25.21
C LEU A 55 -5.61 8.89 25.36
N LYS A 56 -6.32 8.37 26.36
CA LYS A 56 -7.77 8.63 26.51
C LYS A 56 -8.10 10.11 26.75
N ILE A 57 -7.30 10.82 27.53
CA ILE A 57 -7.45 12.28 27.69
C ILE A 57 -7.16 13.05 26.39
N ASP A 58 -6.13 12.65 25.64
CA ASP A 58 -5.79 13.27 24.35
C ASP A 58 -6.86 12.98 23.28
N HIS A 59 -7.51 11.82 23.37
CA HIS A 59 -8.64 11.45 22.54
C HIS A 59 -9.83 12.38 22.80
N ILE A 60 -10.23 12.57 24.08
CA ILE A 60 -11.32 13.48 24.45
C ILE A 60 -11.00 14.91 23.98
N ARG A 61 -9.75 15.36 24.18
CA ARG A 61 -9.29 16.67 23.72
C ARG A 61 -9.49 16.83 22.20
N GLU A 62 -9.06 15.85 21.41
CA GLU A 62 -9.23 15.90 19.96
C GLU A 62 -10.71 15.86 19.53
N MET A 63 -11.57 15.11 20.23
CA MET A 63 -13.02 15.16 20.00
C MET A 63 -13.59 16.55 20.27
N CYS A 64 -13.20 17.19 21.37
CA CYS A 64 -13.61 18.56 21.69
C CYS A 64 -13.13 19.60 20.66
N GLU A 65 -12.03 19.31 19.95
CA GLU A 65 -11.50 20.17 18.89
C GLU A 65 -12.20 19.99 17.53
N MET A 66 -12.99 18.94 17.33
CA MET A 66 -13.71 18.71 16.07
C MET A 66 -14.78 19.78 15.83
N ASP A 67 -14.79 20.38 14.64
CA ASP A 67 -15.65 21.53 14.30
C ASP A 67 -17.13 21.30 14.67
N ARG A 68 -17.70 20.11 14.35
CA ARG A 68 -19.10 19.81 14.66
C ARG A 68 -19.35 19.76 16.18
N ILE A 69 -18.51 19.03 16.92
CA ILE A 69 -18.63 18.89 18.38
C ILE A 69 -18.45 20.24 19.05
N LYS A 70 -17.43 21.00 18.62
CA LYS A 70 -17.12 22.34 19.11
C LYS A 70 -18.26 23.34 18.87
N ASN A 71 -18.91 23.29 17.71
CA ASN A 71 -20.06 24.14 17.40
C ASN A 71 -21.28 23.79 18.27
N ILE A 72 -21.61 22.49 18.40
CA ILE A 72 -22.70 22.04 19.29
C ILE A 72 -22.42 22.46 20.73
N TRP A 73 -21.17 22.33 21.18
CA TRP A 73 -20.75 22.75 22.51
C TRP A 73 -20.93 24.26 22.70
N SER A 74 -20.49 25.06 21.72
CA SER A 74 -20.63 26.53 21.76
C SER A 74 -22.08 26.98 21.78
N ASP A 75 -22.94 26.37 20.95
CA ASP A 75 -24.37 26.68 20.90
C ASP A 75 -25.08 26.36 22.22
N LYS A 76 -24.63 25.31 22.91
CA LYS A 76 -25.25 24.82 24.14
C LYS A 76 -24.76 25.52 25.40
N PHE A 77 -23.45 25.73 25.51
CA PHE A 77 -22.80 26.22 26.73
C PHE A 77 -22.33 27.67 26.60
N GLY A 78 -22.46 28.31 25.43
CA GLY A 78 -22.07 29.70 25.19
C GLY A 78 -20.56 29.93 25.19
N LYS A 79 -19.75 28.86 25.22
CA LYS A 79 -18.28 28.87 25.21
C LYS A 79 -17.77 27.67 24.41
N VAL A 80 -16.54 27.76 23.91
CA VAL A 80 -15.84 26.58 23.38
C VAL A 80 -15.36 25.68 24.52
N PRO A 81 -15.16 24.36 24.30
CA PRO A 81 -14.59 23.47 25.31
C PRO A 81 -13.26 23.98 25.82
N THR A 82 -13.06 23.95 27.14
CA THR A 82 -11.79 24.27 27.82
C THR A 82 -11.08 23.01 28.30
N GLU A 83 -9.81 23.11 28.71
CA GLU A 83 -9.11 21.98 29.34
C GLU A 83 -9.81 21.49 30.62
N ASP A 84 -10.48 22.38 31.37
CA ASP A 84 -11.28 21.97 32.52
C ASP A 84 -12.46 21.08 32.10
N ASP A 85 -13.13 21.41 30.99
CA ASP A 85 -14.21 20.59 30.44
C ASP A 85 -13.68 19.20 29.98
N VAL A 86 -12.48 19.15 29.40
CA VAL A 86 -11.80 17.89 29.03
C VAL A 86 -11.48 17.05 30.27
N ASN A 87 -10.99 17.67 31.34
CA ASN A 87 -10.69 17.00 32.60
C ASN A 87 -11.95 16.45 33.28
N GLU A 88 -13.05 17.20 33.26
CA GLU A 88 -14.35 16.73 33.77
C GLU A 88 -14.87 15.52 32.98
N LEU A 89 -14.84 15.59 31.64
CA LEU A 89 -15.21 14.47 30.78
C LEU A 89 -14.33 13.25 31.06
N TYR A 90 -13.03 13.45 31.24
CA TYR A 90 -12.10 12.37 31.56
C TYR A 90 -12.37 11.73 32.93
N ALA A 91 -12.70 12.55 33.94
CA ALA A 91 -13.05 12.07 35.29
C ALA A 91 -14.34 11.22 35.30
N GLU A 92 -15.28 11.48 34.38
CA GLU A 92 -16.46 10.62 34.19
C GLU A 92 -16.16 9.40 33.32
N PHE A 93 -15.30 9.56 32.31
CA PHE A 93 -14.93 8.50 31.37
C PHE A 93 -14.24 7.33 32.07
N GLU A 94 -13.28 7.63 32.94
CA GLU A 94 -12.41 6.63 33.52
C GLU A 94 -13.20 5.56 34.34
N PRO A 95 -14.07 5.91 35.30
CA PRO A 95 -14.87 4.92 36.05
C PRO A 95 -15.79 4.07 35.15
N MET A 96 -16.43 4.68 34.15
CA MET A 96 -17.34 3.95 33.26
C MET A 96 -16.60 2.96 32.35
N LEU A 97 -15.40 3.32 31.91
CA LEU A 97 -14.55 2.39 31.19
C LEU A 97 -14.14 1.23 32.10
N PHE A 98 -13.70 1.52 33.33
CA PHE A 98 -13.31 0.50 34.31
C PHE A 98 -14.39 -0.58 34.53
N GLU A 99 -15.66 -0.21 34.59
CA GLU A 99 -16.79 -1.14 34.77
C GLU A 99 -17.00 -2.09 33.59
N THR A 100 -16.59 -1.69 32.38
CA THR A 100 -16.84 -2.45 31.14
C THR A 100 -15.64 -3.24 30.65
N LEU A 101 -14.41 -2.89 31.08
CA LEU A 101 -13.17 -3.48 30.54
C LEU A 101 -13.12 -5.00 30.62
N GLU A 102 -13.66 -5.63 31.66
CA GLU A 102 -13.62 -7.10 31.83
C GLU A 102 -14.34 -7.86 30.70
N GLU A 103 -15.39 -7.26 30.14
CA GLU A 103 -16.23 -7.85 29.09
C GLU A 103 -15.47 -7.95 27.76
N TYR A 104 -14.58 -6.99 27.47
CA TYR A 104 -13.88 -6.85 26.19
C TYR A 104 -12.48 -7.47 26.18
N THR A 105 -12.24 -8.48 27.02
CA THR A 105 -10.92 -9.14 27.17
C THR A 105 -10.74 -10.41 26.34
N THR A 106 -11.74 -10.77 25.53
CA THR A 106 -11.69 -11.98 24.71
C THR A 106 -10.72 -11.80 23.53
N PRO A 107 -9.75 -12.71 23.34
CA PRO A 107 -8.87 -12.66 22.19
C PRO A 107 -9.63 -12.75 20.87
N ILE A 108 -9.21 -11.92 19.90
CA ILE A 108 -9.74 -11.92 18.53
C ILE A 108 -9.41 -13.28 17.86
N PRO A 109 -10.25 -13.78 16.91
CA PRO A 109 -9.98 -15.01 16.18
C PRO A 109 -8.55 -15.10 15.63
N HIS A 110 -7.96 -16.29 15.69
CA HIS A 110 -6.59 -16.63 15.26
C HIS A 110 -5.43 -16.01 16.07
N VAL A 111 -5.69 -15.10 17.03
CA VAL A 111 -4.62 -14.46 17.80
C VAL A 111 -3.86 -15.48 18.65
N VAL A 112 -4.54 -16.28 19.46
CA VAL A 112 -3.90 -17.25 20.36
C VAL A 112 -3.05 -18.26 19.57
N GLU A 113 -3.61 -18.87 18.53
CA GLU A 113 -2.90 -19.80 17.65
C GLU A 113 -1.66 -19.17 17.00
N THR A 114 -1.78 -17.92 16.55
CA THR A 114 -0.67 -17.21 15.92
C THR A 114 0.45 -16.94 16.93
N ILE A 115 0.12 -16.46 18.13
CA ILE A 115 1.10 -16.19 19.19
C ILE A 115 1.84 -17.47 19.60
N GLU A 116 1.14 -18.59 19.72
CA GLU A 116 1.76 -19.89 20.01
C GLU A 116 2.76 -20.31 18.93
N LYS A 117 2.40 -20.14 17.64
CA LYS A 117 3.32 -20.40 16.52
C LYS A 117 4.54 -19.49 16.54
N LEU A 118 4.34 -18.19 16.79
CA LEU A 118 5.44 -17.22 16.89
C LEU A 118 6.41 -17.59 18.02
N ARG A 119 5.89 -17.94 19.20
CA ARG A 119 6.70 -18.41 20.32
C ARG A 119 7.44 -19.70 19.99
N LYS A 120 6.81 -20.66 19.31
CA LYS A 120 7.44 -21.91 18.85
C LYS A 120 8.60 -21.65 17.88
N ASN A 121 8.48 -20.61 17.06
CA ASN A 121 9.53 -20.15 16.15
C ASN A 121 10.61 -19.30 16.87
N GLY A 122 10.53 -19.16 18.19
CA GLY A 122 11.52 -18.46 19.01
C GLY A 122 11.39 -16.94 19.03
N LEU A 123 10.28 -16.38 18.53
CA LEU A 123 10.01 -14.95 18.59
C LEU A 123 9.54 -14.53 19.98
N LYS A 124 10.03 -13.38 20.44
CA LYS A 124 9.55 -12.72 21.65
C LYS A 124 8.31 -11.88 21.37
N ILE A 125 7.40 -11.80 22.34
CA ILE A 125 6.11 -11.15 22.19
C ILE A 125 6.05 -9.92 23.09
N GLY A 126 6.14 -8.73 22.51
CA GLY A 126 5.94 -7.47 23.21
C GLY A 126 4.53 -6.93 23.00
N SER A 127 4.19 -5.88 23.73
CA SER A 127 2.95 -5.14 23.48
C SER A 127 3.01 -3.67 23.90
N THR A 128 2.25 -2.85 23.18
CA THR A 128 1.98 -1.44 23.51
C THR A 128 0.47 -1.22 23.53
N THR A 129 -0.02 -0.21 24.25
CA THR A 129 -1.45 0.08 24.32
C THR A 129 -1.72 1.57 24.49
N GLY A 130 -2.94 2.02 24.18
CA GLY A 130 -3.44 3.34 24.58
C GLY A 130 -4.06 3.38 25.98
N TYR A 131 -4.23 2.23 26.64
CA TYR A 131 -4.75 2.14 28.01
C TYR A 131 -3.68 2.47 29.06
N THR A 132 -4.11 3.00 30.21
CA THR A 132 -3.23 3.27 31.34
C THR A 132 -2.79 1.96 32.02
N ARG A 133 -1.78 2.02 32.90
CA ARG A 133 -1.34 0.86 33.69
C ARG A 133 -2.48 0.29 34.54
N GLU A 134 -3.30 1.14 35.13
CA GLU A 134 -4.44 0.78 35.96
C GLU A 134 -5.50 0.01 35.16
N MET A 135 -5.82 0.49 33.95
CA MET A 135 -6.74 -0.20 33.04
C MET A 135 -6.18 -1.56 32.60
N MET A 136 -4.88 -1.63 32.30
CA MET A 136 -4.23 -2.88 31.89
C MET A 136 -4.15 -3.91 33.01
N ASN A 137 -4.13 -3.50 34.28
CA ASN A 137 -4.20 -4.43 35.43
C ASN A 137 -5.52 -5.22 35.46
N ILE A 138 -6.54 -4.83 34.68
CA ILE A 138 -7.79 -5.56 34.50
C ILE A 138 -7.77 -6.36 33.21
N VAL A 139 -7.36 -5.73 32.09
CA VAL A 139 -7.41 -6.35 30.76
C VAL A 139 -6.42 -7.51 30.65
N GLU A 140 -5.17 -7.31 31.05
CA GLU A 140 -4.09 -8.30 30.92
C GLU A 140 -4.39 -9.62 31.63
N PRO A 141 -4.74 -9.68 32.94
CA PRO A 141 -4.99 -10.95 33.60
C PRO A 141 -6.23 -11.66 33.06
N ASN A 142 -7.25 -10.94 32.61
CA ASN A 142 -8.46 -11.54 32.06
C ASN A 142 -8.24 -12.06 30.63
N ALA A 143 -7.44 -11.39 29.81
CA ALA A 143 -6.99 -11.92 28.52
C ALA A 143 -6.08 -13.16 28.69
N ALA A 144 -5.21 -13.16 29.71
CA ALA A 144 -4.35 -14.29 30.05
C ALA A 144 -5.14 -15.55 30.40
N LYS A 145 -6.22 -15.43 31.18
CA LYS A 145 -7.15 -16.55 31.46
C LYS A 145 -7.78 -17.14 30.20
N LYS A 146 -7.86 -16.35 29.12
CA LYS A 146 -8.42 -16.73 27.81
C LYS A 146 -7.34 -17.12 26.79
N GLY A 147 -6.07 -17.26 27.21
CA GLY A 147 -4.98 -17.80 26.39
C GLY A 147 -4.06 -16.78 25.75
N TYR A 148 -4.22 -15.48 25.99
CA TYR A 148 -3.34 -14.45 25.44
C TYR A 148 -2.53 -13.73 26.54
N SER A 149 -1.20 -13.83 26.47
CA SER A 149 -0.28 -13.09 27.33
C SER A 149 1.03 -12.77 26.59
N PRO A 150 1.43 -11.49 26.48
CA PRO A 150 2.74 -11.11 25.95
C PRO A 150 3.85 -11.34 26.97
N ASP A 151 5.10 -11.40 26.51
CA ASP A 151 6.29 -11.45 27.39
C ASP A 151 6.53 -10.12 28.10
N PHE A 152 6.12 -9.01 27.49
CA PHE A 152 6.23 -7.67 28.05
C PHE A 152 5.11 -6.74 27.58
N LEU A 153 4.69 -5.85 28.46
CA LEU A 153 3.65 -4.85 28.21
C LEU A 153 4.13 -3.48 28.65
N VAL A 154 4.06 -2.51 27.75
CA VAL A 154 4.31 -1.10 28.05
C VAL A 154 3.05 -0.27 27.83
N THR A 155 2.74 0.58 28.80
CA THR A 155 1.65 1.54 28.72
C THR A 155 2.18 2.97 28.60
N PRO A 156 1.32 3.93 28.19
CA PRO A 156 1.71 5.33 28.12
C PRO A 156 2.09 5.91 29.50
N SER A 157 1.61 5.31 30.60
CA SER A 157 1.95 5.70 31.98
C SER A 157 3.43 5.50 32.31
N GLU A 158 4.18 4.78 31.48
CA GLU A 158 5.58 4.41 31.73
C GLU A 158 6.58 5.12 30.81
N VAL A 159 6.09 6.00 29.94
CA VAL A 159 6.90 6.74 28.96
C VAL A 159 6.51 8.21 28.98
N SER A 160 7.34 9.07 28.38
CA SER A 160 7.06 10.50 28.32
C SER A 160 5.83 10.83 27.48
N GLN A 161 5.57 10.08 26.41
CA GLN A 161 4.47 10.30 25.46
C GLN A 161 3.98 8.95 24.92
N GLY A 162 2.67 8.81 24.73
CA GLY A 162 2.06 7.65 24.08
C GLY A 162 2.19 7.68 22.55
N ARG A 163 1.34 6.91 21.86
CA ARG A 163 1.31 6.92 20.39
C ARG A 163 1.02 8.33 19.84
N PRO A 164 1.61 8.72 18.70
CA PRO A 164 2.40 7.92 17.75
C PRO A 164 3.91 7.89 18.04
N TYR A 165 4.35 8.31 19.22
CA TYR A 165 5.78 8.31 19.57
C TYR A 165 6.30 6.88 19.79
N PRO A 166 7.58 6.59 19.48
CA PRO A 166 8.13 5.22 19.49
C PRO A 166 8.54 4.71 20.88
N TRP A 167 8.31 5.49 21.93
CA TRP A 167 8.90 5.26 23.26
C TRP A 167 8.50 3.91 23.87
N MET A 168 7.24 3.49 23.67
CA MET A 168 6.77 2.20 24.17
C MET A 168 7.38 1.03 23.41
N CYS A 169 7.64 1.19 22.12
CA CYS A 169 8.38 0.21 21.31
C CYS A 169 9.83 0.07 21.77
N TYR A 170 10.51 1.17 22.10
CA TYR A 170 11.88 1.12 22.60
C TYR A 170 11.99 0.45 23.96
N LYS A 171 11.04 0.70 24.88
CA LYS A 171 10.97 -0.02 26.15
C LYS A 171 10.73 -1.52 25.95
N ASN A 172 9.88 -1.90 25.00
CA ASN A 172 9.73 -3.31 24.61
C ASN A 172 11.04 -3.90 24.09
N ALA A 173 11.75 -3.20 23.19
CA ALA A 173 13.02 -3.67 22.65
C ALA A 173 14.08 -3.89 23.74
N GLU A 174 14.18 -2.96 24.69
CA GLU A 174 15.07 -3.04 25.85
C GLU A 174 14.71 -4.24 26.75
N ALA A 175 13.46 -4.33 27.19
CA ALA A 175 13.00 -5.38 28.10
C ALA A 175 13.09 -6.78 27.48
N LEU A 176 12.78 -6.89 26.18
CA LEU A 176 12.92 -8.14 25.44
C LEU A 176 14.37 -8.42 25.04
N GLY A 177 15.31 -7.49 25.19
CA GLY A 177 16.71 -7.65 24.77
C GLY A 177 16.83 -7.92 23.28
N VAL A 178 16.11 -7.15 22.46
CA VAL A 178 16.09 -7.28 21.00
C VAL A 178 16.63 -6.02 20.33
N SER A 179 17.58 -6.22 19.44
CA SER A 179 18.14 -5.17 18.59
C SER A 179 18.61 -5.74 17.25
N PRO A 180 18.68 -4.90 16.21
CA PRO A 180 18.15 -3.52 16.13
C PRO A 180 16.62 -3.51 15.91
N MET A 181 16.00 -2.33 15.90
CA MET A 181 14.55 -2.16 15.73
C MET A 181 14.02 -2.76 14.42
N SER A 182 14.84 -2.82 13.36
CA SER A 182 14.52 -3.48 12.08
C SER A 182 14.31 -5.00 12.19
N SER A 183 14.73 -5.61 13.30
CA SER A 183 14.47 -7.02 13.61
C SER A 183 13.16 -7.24 14.40
N MET A 184 12.35 -6.19 14.56
CA MET A 184 11.07 -6.23 15.26
C MET A 184 9.92 -5.80 14.34
N VAL A 185 8.74 -6.34 14.60
CA VAL A 185 7.52 -6.03 13.84
C VAL A 185 6.47 -5.45 14.78
N LYS A 186 5.94 -4.27 14.47
CA LYS A 186 4.79 -3.67 15.13
C LYS A 186 3.53 -4.11 14.39
N VAL A 187 2.59 -4.69 15.12
CA VAL A 187 1.25 -5.05 14.63
C VAL A 187 0.22 -4.18 15.34
N GLY A 188 -0.73 -3.63 14.60
CA GLY A 188 -1.82 -2.85 15.17
C GLY A 188 -2.96 -2.62 14.20
N ASP A 189 -4.02 -1.96 14.67
CA ASP A 189 -5.28 -1.81 13.94
C ASP A 189 -5.71 -0.35 13.76
N THR A 190 -4.91 0.61 14.22
CA THR A 190 -5.16 2.04 14.06
C THR A 190 -4.05 2.73 13.27
N ILE A 191 -4.35 3.92 12.74
CA ILE A 191 -3.34 4.78 12.11
C ILE A 191 -2.24 5.18 13.11
N SER A 192 -2.57 5.33 14.39
CA SER A 192 -1.62 5.65 15.45
C SER A 192 -0.62 4.53 15.69
N ASP A 193 -1.05 3.27 15.58
CA ASP A 193 -0.20 2.08 15.66
C ASP A 193 0.80 1.97 14.52
N VAL A 194 0.31 2.21 13.30
CA VAL A 194 1.18 2.20 12.11
C VAL A 194 2.28 3.24 12.26
N LYS A 195 1.90 4.47 12.66
CA LYS A 195 2.86 5.55 12.88
C LYS A 195 3.84 5.24 14.01
N GLU A 196 3.39 4.61 15.10
CA GLU A 196 4.27 4.17 16.19
C GLU A 196 5.35 3.20 15.68
N GLY A 197 4.96 2.19 14.90
CA GLY A 197 5.90 1.22 14.31
C GLY A 197 6.90 1.86 13.35
N VAL A 198 6.42 2.72 12.46
CA VAL A 198 7.25 3.46 11.49
C VAL A 198 8.23 4.39 12.20
N ASN A 199 7.77 5.17 13.18
CA ASN A 199 8.61 6.09 13.94
C ASN A 199 9.67 5.36 14.77
N ALA A 200 9.40 4.11 15.17
CA ALA A 200 10.33 3.26 15.92
C ALA A 200 11.39 2.60 15.02
N GLY A 201 11.30 2.74 13.69
CA GLY A 201 12.19 2.03 12.76
C GLY A 201 11.94 0.52 12.71
N MET A 202 10.71 0.10 13.02
CA MET A 202 10.26 -1.29 12.95
C MET A 202 9.53 -1.55 11.63
N TRP A 203 9.38 -2.83 11.26
CA TRP A 203 8.38 -3.21 10.28
C TRP A 203 6.98 -2.96 10.86
N SER A 204 6.08 -2.41 10.06
CA SER A 204 4.72 -2.08 10.50
C SER A 204 3.70 -2.87 9.71
N VAL A 205 2.88 -3.65 10.40
CA VAL A 205 1.81 -4.48 9.84
C VAL A 205 0.48 -4.04 10.43
N ALA A 206 -0.49 -3.76 9.56
CA ALA A 206 -1.83 -3.38 10.00
C ALA A 206 -2.84 -4.52 9.80
N VAL A 207 -3.72 -4.78 10.77
CA VAL A 207 -4.80 -5.77 10.68
C VAL A 207 -6.14 -5.08 10.36
N ILE A 208 -6.96 -5.67 9.47
CA ILE A 208 -8.24 -5.08 9.04
C ILE A 208 -9.44 -5.64 9.82
N LYS A 209 -9.66 -6.96 9.82
CA LYS A 209 -10.83 -7.55 10.49
C LYS A 209 -10.62 -7.53 12.00
N GLY A 210 -11.55 -6.92 12.71
CA GLY A 210 -11.41 -6.60 14.14
C GLY A 210 -10.86 -5.21 14.42
N SER A 211 -10.40 -4.48 13.41
CA SER A 211 -9.84 -3.13 13.62
C SER A 211 -10.86 -2.07 13.98
N SER A 212 -10.40 -1.05 14.70
CA SER A 212 -11.16 0.18 14.90
C SER A 212 -11.42 0.92 13.58
N GLU A 213 -10.52 0.82 12.59
CA GLU A 213 -10.67 1.46 11.28
C GLU A 213 -11.77 0.82 10.42
N LEU A 214 -11.96 -0.50 10.53
CA LEU A 214 -13.12 -1.18 9.94
C LEU A 214 -14.39 -0.90 10.73
N GLY A 215 -14.28 -0.90 12.06
CA GLY A 215 -15.32 -0.44 12.99
C GLY A 215 -16.59 -1.30 13.02
N LEU A 216 -16.49 -2.54 12.54
CA LEU A 216 -17.58 -3.53 12.52
C LEU A 216 -17.38 -4.56 13.64
N THR A 217 -18.49 -5.08 14.15
CA THR A 217 -18.52 -6.26 15.01
C THR A 217 -18.18 -7.52 14.22
N GLN A 218 -17.85 -8.61 14.92
CA GLN A 218 -17.58 -9.89 14.27
C GLN A 218 -18.81 -10.41 13.50
N GLU A 219 -19.99 -10.33 14.11
CA GLU A 219 -21.25 -10.76 13.50
C GLU A 219 -21.59 -9.95 12.25
N GLU A 220 -21.36 -8.64 12.25
CA GLU A 220 -21.54 -7.80 11.06
C GLU A 220 -20.60 -8.21 9.93
N VAL A 221 -19.33 -8.51 10.23
CA VAL A 221 -18.37 -8.97 9.21
C VAL A 221 -18.77 -10.32 8.63
N GLU A 222 -19.27 -11.24 9.45
CA GLU A 222 -19.69 -12.58 9.01
C GLU A 222 -20.98 -12.54 8.16
N ASN A 223 -21.88 -11.60 8.44
CA ASN A 223 -23.18 -11.50 7.77
C ASN A 223 -23.22 -10.48 6.61
N MET A 224 -22.20 -9.63 6.45
CA MET A 224 -22.14 -8.62 5.38
C MET A 224 -21.93 -9.26 4.00
N ASP A 225 -22.48 -8.61 2.98
CA ASP A 225 -22.21 -8.98 1.59
C ASP A 225 -20.70 -8.93 1.31
N LYS A 226 -20.20 -9.94 0.58
CA LYS A 226 -18.75 -10.11 0.35
C LYS A 226 -18.15 -8.98 -0.46
N GLU A 227 -18.87 -8.44 -1.43
CA GLU A 227 -18.37 -7.33 -2.26
C GLU A 227 -18.40 -6.01 -1.48
N GLU A 228 -19.44 -5.79 -0.67
CA GLU A 228 -19.51 -4.64 0.24
C GLU A 228 -18.37 -4.66 1.26
N LEU A 229 -18.16 -5.81 1.92
CA LEU A 229 -17.08 -5.98 2.90
C LEU A 229 -15.71 -5.74 2.25
N LYS A 230 -15.48 -6.31 1.07
CA LYS A 230 -14.22 -6.11 0.33
C LYS A 230 -14.00 -4.65 -0.06
N ALA A 231 -15.05 -3.92 -0.43
CA ALA A 231 -14.96 -2.49 -0.71
C ALA A 231 -14.54 -1.70 0.54
N LYS A 232 -15.17 -1.96 1.70
CA LYS A 232 -14.81 -1.33 2.98
C LYS A 232 -13.37 -1.66 3.39
N MET A 233 -12.98 -2.93 3.30
CA MET A 233 -11.62 -3.37 3.61
C MET A 233 -10.56 -2.74 2.69
N SER A 234 -10.88 -2.53 1.41
CA SER A 234 -9.98 -1.85 0.47
C SER A 234 -9.71 -0.39 0.87
N ILE A 235 -10.74 0.32 1.34
CA ILE A 235 -10.61 1.69 1.85
C ILE A 235 -9.70 1.72 3.09
N VAL A 236 -9.93 0.82 4.05
CA VAL A 236 -9.12 0.70 5.26
C VAL A 236 -7.66 0.34 4.93
N SER A 237 -7.45 -0.62 4.02
CA SER A 237 -6.13 -1.00 3.54
C SER A 237 -5.37 0.18 2.92
N LYS A 238 -6.06 1.02 2.14
CA LYS A 238 -5.48 2.23 1.56
C LYS A 238 -5.05 3.22 2.65
N LYS A 239 -5.89 3.48 3.64
CA LYS A 239 -5.55 4.37 4.78
C LYS A 239 -4.31 3.90 5.52
N PHE A 240 -4.19 2.60 5.83
CA PHE A 240 -3.01 2.07 6.50
C PHE A 240 -1.73 2.23 5.67
N LYS A 241 -1.80 1.98 4.36
CA LYS A 241 -0.64 2.18 3.46
C LYS A 241 -0.23 3.65 3.38
N GLU A 242 -1.19 4.57 3.31
CA GLU A 242 -0.92 6.01 3.33
C GLU A 242 -0.29 6.47 4.66
N ALA A 243 -0.62 5.80 5.76
CA ALA A 243 0.00 6.03 7.06
C ALA A 243 1.41 5.43 7.22
N GLY A 244 1.86 4.62 6.26
CA GLY A 244 3.21 4.02 6.26
C GLY A 244 3.25 2.53 6.62
N ALA A 245 2.12 1.82 6.63
CA ALA A 245 2.14 0.37 6.85
C ALA A 245 2.91 -0.32 5.72
N HIS A 246 3.87 -1.16 6.09
CA HIS A 246 4.65 -1.95 5.13
C HIS A 246 3.81 -3.10 4.57
N PHE A 247 2.98 -3.70 5.43
CA PHE A 247 2.04 -4.76 5.06
C PHE A 247 0.68 -4.51 5.72
N VAL A 248 -0.36 -5.02 5.07
CA VAL A 248 -1.72 -5.01 5.60
C VAL A 248 -2.27 -6.43 5.45
N ILE A 249 -2.78 -7.00 6.54
CA ILE A 249 -3.36 -8.34 6.61
C ILE A 249 -4.86 -8.23 6.90
N GLU A 250 -5.65 -9.16 6.38
CA GLU A 250 -7.08 -9.19 6.73
C GLU A 250 -7.27 -9.71 8.15
N THR A 251 -6.55 -10.77 8.50
CA THR A 251 -6.63 -11.46 9.80
C THR A 251 -5.25 -11.79 10.35
N MET A 252 -5.18 -12.08 11.65
CA MET A 252 -3.92 -12.44 12.31
C MET A 252 -3.29 -13.73 11.74
N ALA A 253 -4.08 -14.60 11.10
CA ALA A 253 -3.60 -15.86 10.51
C ALA A 253 -2.55 -15.66 9.39
N GLU A 254 -2.54 -14.50 8.73
CA GLU A 254 -1.61 -14.17 7.65
C GLU A 254 -0.26 -13.64 8.16
N LEU A 255 -0.13 -13.34 9.45
CA LEU A 255 1.05 -12.68 9.99
C LEU A 255 2.32 -13.52 9.78
N GLU A 256 2.26 -14.84 9.93
CA GLU A 256 3.40 -15.74 9.74
C GLU A 256 4.00 -15.63 8.33
N ASP A 257 3.14 -15.60 7.30
CA ASP A 257 3.56 -15.44 5.90
C ASP A 257 4.21 -14.07 5.66
N ILE A 258 3.71 -13.02 6.31
CA ILE A 258 4.30 -11.69 6.26
C ILE A 258 5.69 -11.66 6.89
N LEU A 259 5.89 -12.34 8.03
CA LEU A 259 7.22 -12.42 8.66
C LEU A 259 8.22 -13.11 7.74
N ILE A 260 7.83 -14.23 7.12
CA ILE A 260 8.66 -14.94 6.13
C ILE A 260 8.99 -14.03 4.95
N LYS A 261 8.03 -13.25 4.47
CA LYS A 261 8.24 -12.30 3.37
C LYS A 261 9.24 -11.21 3.75
N ILE A 262 9.11 -10.64 4.94
CA ILE A 262 10.04 -9.62 5.48
C ILE A 262 11.47 -10.17 5.53
N GLU A 263 11.65 -11.37 6.08
CA GLU A 263 12.98 -11.99 6.16
C GLU A 263 13.58 -12.21 4.76
N ASN A 264 12.77 -12.69 3.82
CA ASN A 264 13.20 -12.91 2.43
C ASN A 264 13.58 -11.59 1.71
N GLU A 265 12.83 -10.51 1.92
CA GLU A 265 13.14 -9.19 1.36
C GLU A 265 14.43 -8.61 1.95
N THR A 266 14.59 -8.72 3.28
CA THR A 266 15.75 -8.23 4.01
C THR A 266 17.02 -8.95 3.56
N ILE A 267 17.01 -10.29 3.57
CA ILE A 267 18.12 -11.14 3.13
C ILE A 267 18.52 -10.80 1.70
N LYS A 268 17.57 -10.68 0.77
CA LYS A 268 17.84 -10.39 -0.64
C LYS A 268 18.51 -9.03 -0.86
N SER A 269 18.06 -8.00 -0.15
CA SER A 269 18.56 -6.63 -0.34
C SER A 269 19.97 -6.40 0.20
N ASP A 270 20.35 -7.17 1.21
CA ASP A 270 21.57 -7.01 1.98
C ASP A 270 22.83 -7.49 1.25
N PHE A 271 22.71 -8.55 0.45
CA PHE A 271 23.82 -9.07 -0.36
C PHE A 271 24.08 -8.27 -1.64
N VAL A 272 23.18 -7.36 -2.01
CA VAL A 272 23.34 -6.53 -3.21
C VAL A 272 24.00 -5.20 -2.81
N PRO A 273 25.23 -4.90 -3.28
CA PRO A 273 25.90 -3.65 -2.96
C PRO A 273 25.09 -2.44 -3.45
N GLU A 274 25.26 -1.28 -2.82
CA GLU A 274 24.71 -0.04 -3.37
C GLU A 274 25.29 0.24 -4.77
N ASN A 275 24.59 1.02 -5.59
CA ASN A 275 25.20 1.50 -6.82
C ASN A 275 26.28 2.52 -6.45
N ASP A 276 27.48 2.36 -7.02
CA ASP A 276 28.60 3.31 -6.79
C ASP A 276 28.25 4.72 -7.30
N TYR A 277 27.36 4.82 -8.29
CA TYR A 277 26.83 6.07 -8.82
C TYR A 277 25.44 5.87 -9.45
N ILE A 278 24.68 6.96 -9.56
CA ILE A 278 23.36 6.98 -10.18
C ILE A 278 23.51 7.28 -11.68
N LEU A 279 22.90 6.46 -12.54
CA LEU A 279 22.81 6.70 -13.98
C LEU A 279 21.80 7.81 -14.26
N LEU A 280 22.31 8.95 -14.73
CA LEU A 280 21.51 10.10 -15.20
C LEU A 280 21.43 10.14 -16.73
N THR A 281 21.26 8.97 -17.34
CA THR A 281 21.11 8.80 -18.79
C THR A 281 19.63 8.63 -19.16
N PRO A 282 19.20 8.96 -20.39
CA PRO A 282 17.84 8.65 -20.87
C PRO A 282 17.47 7.16 -20.79
N GLY A 283 18.48 6.28 -20.71
CA GLY A 283 18.37 4.86 -20.42
C GLY A 283 19.68 4.13 -20.77
N PRO A 284 20.00 2.98 -20.14
CA PRO A 284 19.33 2.37 -18.99
C PRO A 284 19.49 3.21 -17.70
N LEU A 285 18.66 2.94 -16.70
CA LEU A 285 18.64 3.63 -15.40
C LEU A 285 19.17 2.73 -14.29
N SER A 286 19.68 3.33 -13.22
CA SER A 286 20.07 2.61 -12.00
C SER A 286 18.85 1.95 -11.37
N THR A 287 18.91 0.63 -11.20
CA THR A 287 17.84 -0.15 -10.54
C THR A 287 18.04 -0.21 -9.03
N THR A 288 16.93 -0.30 -8.29
CA THR A 288 16.96 -0.43 -6.82
C THR A 288 17.63 -1.73 -6.39
N LYS A 289 18.06 -1.83 -5.11
CA LYS A 289 18.56 -3.09 -4.53
C LYS A 289 17.57 -4.23 -4.68
N SER A 290 16.28 -3.98 -4.44
CA SER A 290 15.24 -5.01 -4.53
C SER A 290 15.09 -5.58 -5.96
N VAL A 291 15.18 -4.73 -6.98
CA VAL A 291 15.15 -5.17 -8.39
C VAL A 291 16.40 -6.00 -8.70
N ARG A 292 17.58 -5.49 -8.36
CA ARG A 292 18.85 -6.21 -8.58
C ARG A 292 18.90 -7.55 -7.85
N ALA A 293 18.39 -7.61 -6.62
CA ALA A 293 18.30 -8.86 -5.87
C ALA A 293 17.33 -9.86 -6.52
N SER A 294 16.22 -9.38 -7.09
CA SER A 294 15.28 -10.22 -7.83
C SER A 294 15.89 -10.82 -9.10
N MET A 295 16.85 -10.12 -9.73
CA MET A 295 17.61 -10.62 -10.88
C MET A 295 18.57 -11.77 -10.54
N LEU A 296 18.86 -12.00 -9.27
CA LEU A 296 19.71 -13.12 -8.80
C LEU A 296 18.92 -14.42 -8.56
N LYS A 297 17.59 -14.40 -8.74
CA LYS A 297 16.75 -15.60 -8.60
C LYS A 297 16.64 -16.31 -9.95
N ASP A 298 17.08 -17.56 -10.00
CA ASP A 298 16.78 -18.47 -11.09
C ASP A 298 15.30 -18.90 -11.01
N TRP A 299 14.63 -18.92 -12.16
CA TRP A 299 13.24 -19.32 -12.27
C TRP A 299 13.12 -20.56 -13.17
N CYS A 300 12.44 -21.59 -12.66
CA CYS A 300 12.06 -22.74 -13.48
C CYS A 300 10.79 -22.39 -14.28
N THR A 301 10.85 -22.58 -15.60
CA THR A 301 9.77 -22.19 -16.53
C THR A 301 8.47 -22.97 -16.34
N TRP A 302 8.52 -24.09 -15.61
CA TRP A 302 7.37 -24.98 -15.38
C TRP A 302 6.73 -24.81 -14.01
N ASP A 303 7.34 -24.03 -13.12
CA ASP A 303 6.84 -23.87 -11.76
C ASP A 303 5.54 -23.09 -11.75
N VAL A 304 4.60 -23.53 -10.91
CA VAL A 304 3.32 -22.86 -10.70
C VAL A 304 3.53 -21.41 -10.24
N GLU A 305 4.52 -21.15 -9.38
CA GLU A 305 4.87 -19.80 -8.92
C GLU A 305 5.27 -18.90 -10.10
N TYR A 306 6.17 -19.37 -10.96
CA TYR A 306 6.64 -18.61 -12.13
C TYR A 306 5.51 -18.36 -13.13
N ASN A 307 4.70 -19.38 -13.42
CA ASN A 307 3.56 -19.26 -14.32
C ASN A 307 2.54 -18.23 -13.79
N ASN A 308 2.22 -18.28 -12.50
CA ASN A 308 1.31 -17.31 -11.88
C ASN A 308 1.87 -15.88 -11.93
N LEU A 309 3.17 -15.70 -11.69
CA LEU A 309 3.84 -14.41 -11.81
C LEU A 309 3.74 -13.86 -13.23
N VAL A 310 4.04 -14.67 -14.24
CA VAL A 310 3.97 -14.26 -15.66
C VAL A 310 2.53 -13.91 -16.04
N GLN A 311 1.53 -14.71 -15.62
CA GLN A 311 0.12 -14.41 -15.90
C GLN A 311 -0.35 -13.13 -15.20
N ASP A 312 0.09 -12.86 -13.96
CA ASP A 312 -0.23 -11.61 -13.27
C ASP A 312 0.32 -10.40 -14.01
N VAL A 313 1.62 -10.44 -14.39
CA VAL A 313 2.24 -9.39 -15.18
C VAL A 313 1.47 -9.18 -16.49
N ARG A 314 1.14 -10.27 -17.18
CA ARG A 314 0.42 -10.18 -18.46
C ARG A 314 -0.95 -9.53 -18.31
N ARG A 315 -1.74 -9.98 -17.33
CA ARG A 315 -3.07 -9.44 -17.01
C ARG A 315 -3.01 -7.96 -16.66
N ARG A 316 -2.05 -7.55 -15.82
CA ARG A 316 -1.88 -6.15 -15.42
C ARG A 316 -1.53 -5.26 -16.61
N LEU A 317 -0.63 -5.69 -17.49
CA LEU A 317 -0.30 -4.95 -18.71
C LEU A 317 -1.51 -4.76 -19.63
N VAL A 318 -2.34 -5.79 -19.81
CA VAL A 318 -3.57 -5.67 -20.63
C VAL A 318 -4.55 -4.67 -19.99
N SER A 319 -4.72 -4.73 -18.67
CA SER A 319 -5.63 -3.82 -17.94
C SER A 319 -5.21 -2.34 -18.03
N LEU A 320 -3.91 -2.06 -18.23
CA LEU A 320 -3.41 -0.70 -18.47
C LEU A 320 -3.73 -0.21 -19.89
N ALA A 321 -3.77 -1.11 -20.87
CA ALA A 321 -3.95 -0.77 -22.27
C ALA A 321 -5.43 -0.70 -22.69
N THR A 322 -6.31 -1.52 -22.09
CA THR A 322 -7.72 -1.60 -22.50
C THR A 322 -8.64 -2.15 -21.41
N GLN A 323 -9.91 -1.76 -21.46
CA GLN A 323 -10.98 -2.32 -20.63
C GLN A 323 -11.47 -3.69 -21.14
N ASN A 324 -11.25 -4.00 -22.42
CA ASN A 324 -11.70 -5.26 -23.04
C ASN A 324 -10.72 -6.41 -22.79
N THR A 325 -10.40 -6.67 -21.53
CA THR A 325 -9.27 -7.55 -21.17
C THR A 325 -9.39 -8.99 -21.67
N ASP A 326 -10.61 -9.50 -21.89
CA ASP A 326 -10.85 -10.86 -22.38
C ASP A 326 -10.49 -11.05 -23.86
N LYS A 327 -10.42 -9.96 -24.64
CA LYS A 327 -10.13 -10.00 -26.08
C LYS A 327 -8.65 -9.87 -26.41
N TYR A 328 -7.84 -9.45 -25.45
CA TYR A 328 -6.45 -9.09 -25.68
C TYR A 328 -5.53 -9.81 -24.70
N THR A 329 -4.29 -10.04 -25.13
CA THR A 329 -3.24 -10.53 -24.26
C THR A 329 -1.98 -9.72 -24.48
N SER A 330 -1.08 -9.75 -23.50
CA SER A 330 0.26 -9.20 -23.65
C SER A 330 1.25 -10.33 -23.90
N VAL A 331 2.19 -10.07 -24.81
CA VAL A 331 3.31 -10.94 -25.12
C VAL A 331 4.54 -10.28 -24.53
N LEU A 332 5.19 -10.97 -23.58
CA LEU A 332 6.43 -10.48 -22.97
C LEU A 332 7.58 -10.81 -23.93
N MET A 333 8.19 -9.77 -24.50
CA MET A 333 9.33 -9.91 -25.41
C MET A 333 10.62 -9.55 -24.70
N GLN A 334 11.61 -10.44 -24.74
CA GLN A 334 12.94 -10.18 -24.22
C GLN A 334 13.77 -9.46 -25.28
N GLY A 335 14.18 -8.23 -25.01
CA GLY A 335 15.00 -7.45 -25.93
C GLY A 335 14.94 -5.96 -25.63
N SER A 336 15.60 -5.17 -26.48
CA SER A 336 15.46 -3.71 -26.46
C SER A 336 14.10 -3.30 -27.03
N GLY A 337 13.69 -2.04 -26.81
CA GLY A 337 12.47 -1.52 -27.45
C GLY A 337 12.46 -1.63 -28.97
N THR A 338 13.65 -1.58 -29.61
CA THR A 338 13.79 -1.80 -31.06
C THR A 338 13.34 -3.20 -31.48
N PHE A 339 13.61 -4.22 -30.67
CA PHE A 339 13.19 -5.59 -30.95
C PHE A 339 11.66 -5.70 -31.01
N SER A 340 10.95 -5.02 -30.09
CA SER A 340 9.48 -4.99 -30.10
C SER A 340 8.93 -4.23 -31.31
N VAL A 341 9.57 -3.12 -31.71
CA VAL A 341 9.17 -2.35 -32.91
C VAL A 341 9.36 -3.19 -34.18
N GLU A 342 10.50 -3.87 -34.31
CA GLU A 342 10.78 -4.76 -35.43
C GLU A 342 9.79 -5.92 -35.49
N ALA A 343 9.50 -6.54 -34.35
CA ALA A 343 8.53 -7.63 -34.26
C ALA A 343 7.15 -7.18 -34.75
N ILE A 344 6.66 -6.01 -34.31
CA ILE A 344 5.35 -5.49 -34.74
C ILE A 344 5.36 -5.21 -36.24
N ILE A 345 6.34 -4.47 -36.75
CA ILE A 345 6.42 -4.12 -38.18
C ILE A 345 6.51 -5.40 -39.04
N GLY A 346 7.37 -6.35 -38.66
CA GLY A 346 7.60 -7.58 -39.40
C GLY A 346 6.47 -8.61 -39.34
N SER A 347 5.60 -8.55 -38.33
CA SER A 347 4.51 -9.52 -38.17
C SER A 347 3.11 -9.01 -38.53
N THR A 348 2.90 -7.69 -38.50
CA THR A 348 1.58 -7.09 -38.81
C THR A 348 1.45 -6.63 -40.26
N ILE A 349 2.56 -6.27 -40.91
CA ILE A 349 2.56 -5.77 -42.27
C ILE A 349 2.79 -6.94 -43.23
N SER A 350 1.81 -7.20 -44.10
CA SER A 350 1.93 -8.21 -45.15
C SER A 350 3.01 -7.85 -46.17
N LYS A 351 3.49 -8.84 -46.94
CA LYS A 351 4.48 -8.61 -48.02
C LYS A 351 4.05 -7.55 -49.04
N ASP A 352 2.75 -7.49 -49.35
CA ASP A 352 2.17 -6.49 -50.26
C ASP A 352 1.69 -5.23 -49.51
N GLY A 353 1.94 -5.17 -48.20
CA GLY A 353 1.57 -4.04 -47.35
C GLY A 353 2.60 -2.92 -47.47
N LYS A 354 2.10 -1.69 -47.40
CA LYS A 354 2.91 -0.47 -47.42
C LYS A 354 2.71 0.36 -46.15
N LEU A 355 3.80 0.78 -45.52
CA LEU A 355 3.83 1.54 -44.26
C LEU A 355 4.09 3.02 -44.48
N LEU A 356 3.33 3.92 -43.85
CA LEU A 356 3.72 5.32 -43.71
C LEU A 356 4.51 5.50 -42.41
N VAL A 357 5.79 5.88 -42.51
CA VAL A 357 6.64 6.10 -41.34
C VAL A 357 6.73 7.59 -41.03
N ILE A 358 6.07 8.02 -39.95
CA ILE A 358 6.14 9.39 -39.43
C ILE A 358 7.30 9.49 -38.44
N ALA A 359 8.33 10.25 -38.79
CA ALA A 359 9.57 10.31 -38.02
C ALA A 359 10.02 11.76 -37.74
N ASN A 360 10.39 12.04 -36.49
CA ASN A 360 11.03 13.30 -36.08
C ASN A 360 12.12 13.05 -35.01
N GLY A 361 12.82 11.93 -35.12
CA GLY A 361 13.94 11.58 -34.25
C GLY A 361 14.48 10.18 -34.52
N ALA A 362 15.32 9.67 -33.62
CA ALA A 362 16.09 8.46 -33.86
C ALA A 362 15.24 7.19 -33.94
N TYR A 363 14.15 7.06 -33.17
CA TYR A 363 13.33 5.86 -33.20
C TYR A 363 12.50 5.77 -34.48
N GLY A 364 11.95 6.89 -34.95
CA GLY A 364 11.26 6.95 -36.24
C GLY A 364 12.21 6.63 -37.40
N LYS A 365 13.46 7.15 -37.36
CA LYS A 365 14.50 6.77 -38.34
C LYS A 365 14.77 5.27 -38.31
N ARG A 366 14.84 4.68 -37.11
CA ARG A 366 15.06 3.24 -36.93
C ARG A 366 13.92 2.37 -37.49
N MET A 367 12.67 2.84 -37.44
CA MET A 367 11.54 2.15 -38.11
C MET A 367 11.77 2.04 -39.62
N LYS A 368 12.36 3.07 -40.25
CA LYS A 368 12.71 3.03 -41.68
C LYS A 368 13.81 2.02 -41.97
N ASP A 369 14.84 1.97 -41.12
CA ASP A 369 15.90 0.98 -41.24
C ASP A 369 15.34 -0.45 -41.15
N ILE A 370 14.43 -0.69 -40.20
CA ILE A 370 13.71 -1.96 -40.07
C ILE A 370 12.96 -2.31 -41.37
N CYS A 371 12.20 -1.37 -41.93
CA CYS A 371 11.50 -1.61 -43.20
C CYS A 371 12.45 -2.00 -44.34
N ASN A 372 13.60 -1.32 -44.44
CA ASN A 372 14.64 -1.67 -45.41
C ASN A 372 15.17 -3.09 -45.21
N TYR A 373 15.54 -3.46 -43.98
CA TYR A 373 16.05 -4.81 -43.67
C TYR A 373 15.04 -5.91 -43.96
N LEU A 374 13.76 -5.66 -43.67
CA LEU A 374 12.67 -6.62 -43.86
C LEU A 374 12.08 -6.59 -45.29
N ASN A 375 12.57 -5.72 -46.17
CA ASN A 375 12.02 -5.46 -47.51
C ASN A 375 10.52 -5.12 -47.50
N ILE A 376 10.09 -4.33 -46.51
CA ILE A 376 8.73 -3.81 -46.40
C ILE A 376 8.66 -2.48 -47.14
N GLN A 377 7.68 -2.32 -48.02
CA GLN A 377 7.47 -1.06 -48.71
C GLN A 377 7.04 0.02 -47.72
N PHE A 378 7.62 1.22 -47.82
CA PHE A 378 7.23 2.33 -46.97
C PHE A 378 7.29 3.69 -47.67
N VAL A 379 6.54 4.64 -47.15
CA VAL A 379 6.59 6.06 -47.49
C VAL A 379 7.24 6.80 -46.32
N ASP A 380 8.27 7.58 -46.62
CA ASP A 380 9.00 8.36 -45.62
C ASP A 380 8.32 9.71 -45.38
N CYS A 381 7.83 9.94 -44.16
CA CYS A 381 7.32 11.22 -43.69
C CYS A 381 8.22 11.73 -42.55
N THR A 382 9.45 12.12 -42.90
CA THR A 382 10.42 12.65 -41.94
C THR A 382 10.33 14.16 -41.80
N PHE A 383 10.14 14.62 -40.58
CA PHE A 383 10.28 16.00 -40.13
C PHE A 383 11.67 16.21 -39.51
N LYS A 384 12.11 17.46 -39.35
CA LYS A 384 13.35 17.71 -38.59
C LYS A 384 13.14 17.34 -37.12
N ASP A 385 14.23 17.00 -36.44
CA ASP A 385 14.22 16.43 -35.08
C ASP A 385 13.43 17.27 -34.04
N ILE A 386 13.34 18.59 -34.23
CA ILE A 386 12.58 19.50 -33.35
C ILE A 386 11.24 19.97 -33.93
N GLU A 387 10.89 19.58 -35.16
CA GLU A 387 9.65 20.00 -35.80
C GLU A 387 8.48 19.13 -35.32
N ALA A 388 7.32 19.77 -35.16
CA ALA A 388 6.09 19.07 -34.89
C ALA A 388 5.61 18.36 -36.16
N VAL A 389 4.93 17.23 -35.99
CA VAL A 389 4.27 16.53 -37.10
C VAL A 389 3.18 17.43 -37.68
N ASP A 390 3.31 17.81 -38.95
CA ASP A 390 2.26 18.53 -39.67
C ASP A 390 1.25 17.53 -40.25
N LEU A 391 0.03 17.55 -39.70
CA LEU A 391 -1.05 16.67 -40.10
C LEU A 391 -1.46 16.85 -41.56
N ASN A 392 -1.31 18.04 -42.13
CA ASN A 392 -1.64 18.28 -43.54
C ASN A 392 -0.67 17.52 -44.45
N VAL A 393 0.60 17.46 -44.08
CA VAL A 393 1.62 16.69 -44.81
C VAL A 393 1.30 15.20 -44.74
N VAL A 394 0.97 14.69 -43.54
CA VAL A 394 0.57 13.29 -43.34
C VAL A 394 -0.67 12.95 -44.18
N GLU A 395 -1.70 13.79 -44.15
CA GLU A 395 -2.93 13.57 -44.89
C GLU A 395 -2.72 13.63 -46.41
N ASN A 396 -1.92 14.57 -46.91
CA ASN A 396 -1.60 14.65 -48.33
C ASN A 396 -0.87 13.39 -48.82
N LEU A 397 0.08 12.87 -48.05
CA LEU A 397 0.76 11.60 -48.38
C LEU A 397 -0.22 10.43 -48.43
N LEU A 398 -1.21 10.36 -47.52
CA LEU A 398 -2.26 9.34 -47.54
C LEU A 398 -3.19 9.46 -48.77
N LYS A 399 -3.48 10.69 -49.23
CA LYS A 399 -4.27 10.94 -50.45
C LYS A 399 -3.53 10.51 -51.72
N GLU A 400 -2.24 10.82 -51.79
CA GLU A 400 -1.38 10.49 -52.94
C GLU A 400 -1.05 8.99 -53.02
N ASN A 401 -0.88 8.33 -51.87
CA ASN A 401 -0.47 6.94 -51.77
C ASN A 401 -1.59 6.07 -51.20
N LYS A 402 -2.62 5.81 -52.03
CA LYS A 402 -3.79 5.02 -51.62
C LYS A 402 -3.48 3.58 -51.24
N ASP A 403 -2.34 3.07 -51.70
CA ASP A 403 -1.79 1.75 -51.43
C ASP A 403 -1.17 1.61 -50.02
N ILE A 404 -1.01 2.70 -49.26
CA ILE A 404 -0.65 2.64 -47.85
C ILE A 404 -1.70 1.81 -47.09
N THR A 405 -1.24 0.88 -46.27
CA THR A 405 -2.07 0.00 -45.45
C THR A 405 -1.94 0.30 -43.96
N HIS A 406 -0.75 0.73 -43.55
CA HIS A 406 -0.38 0.96 -42.16
C HIS A 406 0.24 2.35 -41.99
N ILE A 407 0.10 2.92 -40.79
CA ILE A 407 0.77 4.15 -40.36
C ILE A 407 1.54 3.83 -39.08
N SER A 408 2.78 4.30 -38.96
CA SER A 408 3.57 4.20 -37.72
C SER A 408 4.05 5.56 -37.24
N MET A 409 3.99 5.80 -35.93
CA MET A 409 4.55 7.01 -35.31
C MET A 409 5.07 6.70 -33.90
N VAL A 410 6.14 7.37 -33.47
CA VAL A 410 6.61 7.29 -32.07
C VAL A 410 5.86 8.31 -31.22
N HIS A 411 5.20 7.89 -30.13
CA HIS A 411 4.48 8.84 -29.26
C HIS A 411 5.41 9.82 -28.54
N CYS A 412 6.42 9.31 -27.83
CA CYS A 412 7.41 10.10 -27.11
C CYS A 412 8.79 9.83 -27.71
N GLU A 413 9.27 10.76 -28.54
CA GLU A 413 10.58 10.66 -29.18
C GLU A 413 11.64 11.15 -28.18
N THR A 414 12.18 10.21 -27.40
CA THR A 414 13.04 10.55 -26.26
C THR A 414 14.36 11.17 -26.69
N THR A 415 14.78 11.03 -27.95
CA THR A 415 16.01 11.67 -28.43
C THR A 415 15.86 13.18 -28.59
N THR A 416 14.64 13.66 -28.80
CA THR A 416 14.34 15.08 -29.02
C THR A 416 13.44 15.67 -27.93
N GLY A 417 12.91 14.83 -27.04
CA GLY A 417 11.97 15.22 -25.99
C GLY A 417 10.58 15.59 -26.52
N ARG A 418 10.26 15.23 -27.77
CA ARG A 418 8.99 15.58 -28.41
C ARG A 418 7.88 14.58 -28.09
N LEU A 419 6.72 15.12 -27.75
CA LEU A 419 5.47 14.36 -27.66
C LEU A 419 4.67 14.58 -28.95
N ASN A 420 4.50 13.51 -29.72
CA ASN A 420 3.83 13.54 -31.02
C ASN A 420 2.30 13.32 -30.89
N PRO A 421 1.50 13.88 -31.83
CA PRO A 421 0.04 13.93 -31.75
C PRO A 421 -0.64 12.60 -32.15
N ILE A 422 -0.54 11.59 -31.29
CA ILE A 422 -1.04 10.23 -31.61
C ILE A 422 -2.57 10.19 -31.77
N GLN A 423 -3.30 11.07 -31.09
CA GLN A 423 -4.76 11.10 -31.17
C GLN A 423 -5.22 11.63 -32.54
N GLU A 424 -4.59 12.69 -33.02
CA GLU A 424 -4.89 13.34 -34.28
C GLU A 424 -4.50 12.45 -35.47
N VAL A 425 -3.30 11.85 -35.44
CA VAL A 425 -2.89 10.87 -36.44
C VAL A 425 -3.80 9.63 -36.39
N GLY A 426 -4.22 9.21 -35.20
CA GLY A 426 -5.17 8.11 -35.04
C GLY A 426 -6.55 8.40 -35.65
N LYS A 427 -7.00 9.67 -35.67
CA LYS A 427 -8.23 10.07 -36.38
C LYS A 427 -8.07 9.93 -37.90
N LEU A 428 -6.93 10.40 -38.44
CA LEU A 428 -6.61 10.23 -39.86
C LEU A 428 -6.53 8.74 -40.22
N ALA A 429 -5.88 7.91 -39.40
CA ALA A 429 -5.82 6.47 -39.63
C ALA A 429 -7.22 5.85 -39.75
N LYS A 430 -8.16 6.23 -38.89
CA LYS A 430 -9.56 5.77 -38.97
C LYS A 430 -10.28 6.28 -40.21
N GLU A 431 -10.15 7.57 -40.51
CA GLU A 431 -10.78 8.21 -41.68
C GLU A 431 -10.36 7.54 -42.99
N TYR A 432 -9.07 7.23 -43.12
CA TYR A 432 -8.51 6.58 -44.30
C TYR A 432 -8.50 5.05 -44.22
N ASN A 433 -9.13 4.47 -43.19
CA ASN A 433 -9.22 3.03 -42.93
C ASN A 433 -7.86 2.31 -42.97
N LYS A 434 -6.88 2.84 -42.23
CA LYS A 434 -5.52 2.33 -42.10
C LYS A 434 -5.28 1.76 -40.70
N ILE A 435 -4.41 0.76 -40.60
CA ILE A 435 -3.96 0.21 -39.32
C ILE A 435 -2.91 1.16 -38.73
N TYR A 436 -3.01 1.47 -37.44
CA TYR A 436 -2.14 2.43 -36.77
C TYR A 436 -1.26 1.76 -35.71
N ILE A 437 0.04 2.01 -35.80
CA ILE A 437 1.09 1.50 -34.91
C ILE A 437 1.71 2.70 -34.17
N VAL A 438 1.78 2.63 -32.85
CA VAL A 438 2.28 3.70 -31.96
C VAL A 438 3.35 3.19 -31.01
#